data_AF-A0A9P6Y4X9-F1
#
_entry.id   AF-A0A9P6Y4X9-F1
#
_cell.length_a   1.000
_cell.length_b   1.000
_cell.length_c   1.000
_cell.angle_alpha   90.00
_cell.angle_beta   90.00
_cell.angle_gamma   90.00
#
_symmetry.space_group_name_H-M   'P 1'
#
loop_
_entity.id
_entity.type
_entity.pdbx_description
1 polymer ?
#
loop_
_entity_poly.entity_id
_entity_poly.type
_entity_poly.pdbx_seq_one_letter_code
_entity_poly.pdbx_strand_id
1 'polypeptide(L)' 'MLESAEEREGIVRFAKELGVRLGIAWRWWKRYQETDEVPYKLSKNNIGRPSSFTTEHETYIRKLLDKDH' A
#
# COMPACT_ATOMS: atom_id res chain seq x y z
N MET A 1 -14.25 -5.24 22.11
CA MET A 1 -13.01 -5.56 22.84
C MET A 1 -12.28 -4.23 23.03
N LEU A 2 -11.93 -3.89 24.26
CA LEU A 2 -11.04 -2.75 24.52
C LEU A 2 -9.63 -3.25 24.20
N GLU A 3 -9.04 -2.72 23.12
CA GLU A 3 -7.66 -3.02 22.73
C GLU A 3 -6.72 -2.57 23.84
N SER A 4 -5.74 -3.40 24.19
CA SER A 4 -4.79 -3.05 25.24
C SER A 4 -3.88 -1.89 24.79
N ALA A 5 -3.32 -1.15 25.74
CA ALA A 5 -2.36 -0.08 25.43
C ALA A 5 -1.14 -0.63 24.67
N GLU A 6 -0.76 -1.88 24.96
CA GLU A 6 0.36 -2.59 24.34
C GLU A 6 0.08 -2.95 22.87
N GLU A 7 -1.15 -3.40 22.56
CA GLU A 7 -1.57 -3.67 21.17
C GLU A 7 -1.52 -2.39 20.34
N ARG A 8 -2.01 -1.28 20.91
CA ARG A 8 -1.96 0.04 20.28
C ARG A 8 -0.53 0.48 19.98
N GLU A 9 0.38 0.32 20.94
CA GLU A 9 1.78 0.66 20.76
C GLU A 9 2.44 -0.20 19.67
N GLY A 10 2.15 -1.51 19.67
CA GLY A 10 2.61 -2.45 18.64
C GLY A 10 2.16 -2.04 17.23
N ILE A 11 0.89 -1.67 17.06
CA ILE A 11 0.33 -1.24 15.76
C ILE A 11 0.94 0.08 15.30
N VAL A 12 1.19 1.02 16.21
CA VAL A 12 1.85 2.30 15.89
C VAL A 12 3.28 2.08 15.43
N ARG A 13 4.04 1.20 16.13
CA ARG A 13 5.40 0.83 15.73
C ARG A 13 5.40 0.16 14.36
N PHE A 14 4.53 -0.83 14.17
CA PHE A 14 4.35 -1.52 12.88
C PHE A 14 4.00 -0.57 11.73
N ALA A 15 3.12 0.41 11.97
CA ALA A 15 2.76 1.42 10.97
C ALA A 15 3.96 2.29 10.57
N LYS A 16 4.81 2.68 11.53
CA LYS A 16 6.04 3.44 11.28
C LYS A 16 7.07 2.62 10.51
N GLU A 17 7.33 1.38 10.93
CA GLU A 17 8.31 0.48 10.29
C GLU A 17 7.94 0.19 8.83
N LEU A 18 6.65 0.03 8.53
CA LEU A 18 6.17 -0.23 7.18
C LEU A 18 5.84 1.02 6.37
N GLY A 19 5.95 2.22 6.95
CA GLY A 19 5.59 3.46 6.28
C GLY A 19 4.11 3.54 5.85
N VAL A 20 3.22 2.86 6.57
CA VAL A 20 1.78 2.80 6.24
C VAL A 20 0.95 3.64 7.19
N ARG A 21 -0.23 4.07 6.74
CA ARG A 21 -1.17 4.82 7.58
C ARG A 21 -1.64 3.95 8.75
N LEU A 22 -1.79 4.55 9.93
CA LEU A 22 -2.21 3.85 11.14
C LEU A 22 -3.53 3.06 10.96
N GLY A 23 -4.51 3.62 10.24
CA GLY A 23 -5.76 2.91 9.95
C GLY A 23 -5.61 1.67 9.05
N ILE A 24 -4.58 1.63 8.19
CA ILE A 24 -4.25 0.45 7.38
C ILE A 24 -3.60 -0.61 8.27
N ALA A 25 -2.63 -0.20 9.10
CA ALA A 25 -2.01 -1.08 10.09
C ALA A 25 -3.04 -1.73 11.03
N TRP A 26 -4.03 -0.96 11.48
CA TRP A 26 -5.15 -1.47 12.28
C TRP A 26 -5.97 -2.54 11.56
N ARG A 27 -6.35 -2.27 10.31
CA ARG A 27 -7.12 -3.22 9.50
C ARG A 27 -6.35 -4.52 9.28
N TRP A 28 -5.04 -4.39 9.04
CA TRP A 28 -4.12 -5.51 8.88
C TRP A 28 -3.96 -6.32 10.16
N TRP A 29 -3.81 -5.66 11.31
CA TRP A 29 -3.76 -6.31 12.62
C TRP A 29 -5.03 -7.11 12.92
N LYS A 30 -6.20 -6.51 12.70
CA LYS A 30 -7.48 -7.20 12.90
C LYS A 30 -7.65 -8.42 11.99
N ARG A 31 -7.29 -8.27 10.71
CA ARG A 31 -7.30 -9.36 9.73
C ARG A 31 -6.38 -10.51 10.15
N TYR A 32 -5.19 -10.18 10.65
CA TYR A 32 -4.26 -11.18 11.17
C TYR A 32 -4.85 -11.96 12.35
N GLN A 33 -5.45 -11.27 13.33
CA GLN A 33 -6.12 -11.94 14.46
C GLN A 33 -7.27 -12.86 14.02
N GLU A 34 -7.97 -12.53 12.92
CA GLU A 34 -9.10 -13.32 12.41
C GLU A 34 -8.66 -14.53 11.55
N THR A 35 -7.49 -14.47 10.91
CA THR A 35 -7.13 -15.44 9.84
C THR A 35 -5.74 -16.04 9.96
N ASP A 36 -4.91 -15.54 10.88
CA ASP A 36 -3.47 -15.82 10.99
C ASP A 36 -2.69 -15.55 9.69
N GLU A 37 -3.29 -14.83 8.73
CA GLU A 37 -2.67 -14.45 7.47
C GLU A 37 -1.85 -13.17 7.63
N VAL A 38 -0.55 -13.23 7.29
CA VAL A 38 0.34 -12.08 7.35
C VAL A 38 -0.03 -11.03 6.28
N PRO A 39 -0.44 -9.81 6.66
CA PRO A 39 -0.97 -8.80 5.74
C PRO A 39 0.01 -8.30 4.67
N TYR A 40 1.31 -8.45 4.89
CA TYR A 40 2.35 -8.14 3.89
C TYR A 40 2.21 -8.98 2.60
N LYS A 41 1.65 -10.20 2.67
CA LYS A 41 1.34 -10.98 1.46
C LYS A 41 0.27 -10.31 0.59
N LEU A 42 -0.59 -9.48 1.19
CA LEU A 42 -1.58 -8.67 0.48
C LEU A 42 -1.00 -7.34 -0.04
N SER A 43 0.15 -6.86 0.44
CA SER A 43 0.79 -5.68 -0.15
C SER A 43 1.37 -5.96 -1.53
N LYS A 44 1.82 -7.20 -1.79
CA LYS A 44 2.17 -7.66 -3.15
C LYS A 44 0.95 -7.76 -4.08
N ASN A 45 -0.25 -7.95 -3.52
CA ASN A 45 -1.52 -7.97 -4.25
C ASN A 45 -2.26 -6.62 -4.24
N ASN A 46 -1.75 -5.62 -3.52
CA ASN A 46 -2.13 -4.22 -3.72
C ASN A 46 -1.43 -3.73 -4.99
N ILE A 47 -1.88 -4.30 -6.11
CA ILE A 47 -1.86 -3.62 -7.40
C ILE A 47 -2.54 -2.28 -7.09
N GLY A 48 -1.74 -1.21 -7.00
CA GLY A 48 -2.27 0.14 -6.88
C GLY A 48 -3.25 0.41 -8.02
N ARG A 49 -3.91 1.58 -8.01
CA ARG A 49 -4.79 1.95 -9.12
C ARG A 49 -4.05 1.68 -10.45
N PRO A 50 -4.63 0.90 -11.38
CA PRO A 50 -4.01 0.67 -12.68
C PRO A 50 -3.52 2.00 -13.20
N SER A 51 -2.28 2.03 -13.65
CA SER A 51 -1.67 3.25 -14.18
C SER A 51 -2.66 3.89 -15.14
N SER A 52 -3.02 5.16 -14.92
CA SER A 52 -3.86 5.91 -15.87
C SER A 52 -3.09 6.23 -17.16
N PHE A 53 -1.82 5.84 -17.20
CA PHE A 53 -0.95 5.93 -18.36
C PHE A 53 -1.41 4.91 -19.41
N THR A 54 -2.13 5.41 -20.40
CA THR A 54 -2.53 4.65 -21.58
C THR A 54 -1.43 4.68 -22.65
N THR A 55 -1.53 3.79 -23.65
CA THR A 55 -0.65 3.77 -24.83
C THR A 55 -0.61 5.11 -25.57
N GLU A 56 -1.67 5.92 -25.49
CA GLU A 56 -1.70 7.28 -26.05
C GLU A 56 -0.72 8.23 -25.36
N HIS A 57 -0.58 8.12 -24.03
CA HIS A 57 0.36 8.91 -23.27
C HIS A 57 1.81 8.53 -23.62
N GLU A 58 2.11 7.23 -23.77
CA GLU A 58 3.42 6.75 -24.24
C GLU A 58 3.74 7.28 -25.64
N THR A 59 2.76 7.22 -26.55
CA THR A 59 2.91 7.71 -27.93
C THR A 59 3.16 9.22 -27.96
N TYR A 60 2.48 9.98 -27.11
CA TYR A 60 2.67 11.42 -26.99
C TYR A 60 4.07 11.79 -26.50
N ILE A 61 4.58 11.11 -25.47
CA ILE A 61 5.94 11.34 -24.96
C ILE A 61 6.98 11.01 -26.02
N ARG A 62 6.85 9.87 -26.74
CA ARG A 62 7.79 9.52 -27.82
C ARG A 62 7.81 10.58 -28.93
N LYS A 63 6.64 11.09 -29.33
CA LYS A 63 6.54 12.19 -30.31
C LYS A 63 7.16 13.50 -29.83
N LEU A 64 7.25 13.75 -28.53
CA LEU A 64 7.95 14.91 -27.98
C LEU A 64 9.46 14.71 -28.05
N LEU A 65 9.95 13.53 -27.66
CA LEU A 65 11.37 13.19 -27.70
C LEU A 65 11.94 13.15 -29.13
N ASP A 66 11.14 12.69 -30.09
CA ASP A 66 11.51 12.66 -31.51
C ASP A 66 11.54 14.07 -32.16
N LYS A 67 10.95 15.08 -31.52
CA LYS A 67 10.91 16.48 -32.01
C LYS A 67 12.03 17.36 -31.46
N ASP A 68 12.81 16.86 -30.49
CA ASP A 68 13.96 17.55 -29.92
C ASP A 68 15.27 17.26 -30.70
N HIS A 69 15.16 16.89 -31.99
CA HIS A 69 16.29 16.58 -32.88
C HIS A 69 16.37 17.48 -34.12
#